data_AF-A0AA40P4D7-F1
#
_entry.id   AF-A0AA40P4D7-F1
#
_cell.length_a   1.000
_cell.length_b   1.000
_cell.length_c   1.000
_cell.angle_alpha   90.00
_cell.angle_beta   90.00
_cell.angle_gamma   90.00
#
_symmetry.space_group_name_H-M   'P 1'
#
loop_
_entity.id
_entity.type
_entity.pdbx_description
1 polymer ?
#
loop_
_entity_poly.entity_id
_entity_poly.type
_entity_poly.pdbx_seq_one_letter_code
_entity_poly.pdbx_strand_id
1 'polypeptide(L)'
;MNRVKLLFKSSIKRWMKNTFSRDDGRNRELKPEWTSQGPGAIRMERYHHIDAGTQDKDGFYDYYYEYDMYYFTEGTLSLVARCYTDDAERADFMGIEFDGYDRALEPDDRSLPLVSAALAQLQADEKTKFFTLNGKGYEPIFSSAEHEGGITQRERIEVIALSPSARYRVQATPYEALATQWIYPPEIIDIRRDMRVFAFEDNCWSVDQARWLDCSCVELTLRKYPGRLTGVGTTVIIDCGRGTAIYRKGLEVELVKLEHALDATLGTDVERK
;
A
#
# COMPACT_ATOMS: atom_id res chain seq x y z
N MET A 1 32.44 -5.17 -32.32
CA MET A 1 33.12 -4.34 -31.29
C MET A 1 32.45 -2.97 -31.29
N ASN A 2 31.96 -2.36 -30.21
CA ASN A 2 31.86 -2.75 -28.81
C ASN A 2 30.59 -2.12 -28.20
N ARG A 3 30.02 -2.88 -27.25
CA ARG A 3 28.83 -2.71 -26.40
C ARG A 3 28.41 -1.28 -26.02
N VAL A 4 27.23 -0.85 -26.50
CA VAL A 4 26.41 0.25 -25.93
C VAL A 4 25.35 -0.26 -24.93
N LYS A 5 25.26 -1.58 -24.72
CA LYS A 5 24.37 -2.19 -23.71
C LYS A 5 25.14 -2.48 -22.43
N LEU A 6 25.20 -1.54 -21.47
CA LEU A 6 25.36 -1.78 -20.02
C LEU A 6 25.68 -0.49 -19.21
N LEU A 7 24.88 0.57 -19.35
CA LEU A 7 24.90 1.68 -18.37
C LEU A 7 23.52 1.99 -17.77
N PHE A 8 22.43 1.72 -18.49
CA PHE A 8 21.06 1.98 -18.01
C PHE A 8 20.66 1.20 -16.74
N LYS A 9 21.11 -0.06 -16.59
CA LYS A 9 20.72 -0.90 -15.43
C LYS A 9 21.48 -0.56 -14.13
N SER A 10 22.66 0.05 -14.22
CA SER A 10 23.49 0.38 -13.05
C SER A 10 23.05 1.71 -12.42
N SER A 11 22.70 2.70 -13.24
CA SER A 11 22.31 4.04 -12.76
C SER A 11 20.96 4.00 -12.05
N ILE A 12 19.98 3.24 -12.57
CA ILE A 12 18.67 3.05 -11.93
C ILE A 12 18.81 2.40 -10.54
N LYS A 13 19.65 1.36 -10.40
CA LYS A 13 19.88 0.68 -9.11
C LYS A 13 20.64 1.53 -8.07
N ARG A 14 21.48 2.46 -8.51
CA ARG A 14 22.22 3.37 -7.61
C ARG A 14 21.35 4.55 -7.17
N TRP A 15 20.44 4.98 -8.04
CA TRP A 15 19.55 6.11 -7.82
C TRP A 15 18.34 5.76 -6.95
N MET A 16 17.77 4.56 -7.12
CA MET A 16 16.72 4.03 -6.23
C MET A 16 17.18 3.91 -4.77
N LYS A 17 18.47 3.63 -4.53
CA LYS A 17 19.03 3.49 -3.17
C LYS A 17 19.04 4.81 -2.36
N ASN A 18 18.76 5.95 -2.97
CA ASN A 18 18.82 7.26 -2.32
C ASN A 18 17.51 8.07 -2.46
N THR A 19 16.43 7.49 -2.99
CA THR A 19 15.19 8.22 -3.29
C THR A 19 14.46 8.74 -2.04
N PHE A 20 14.57 8.01 -0.93
CA PHE A 20 14.04 8.41 0.39
C PHE A 20 15.09 9.05 1.29
N SER A 21 16.34 9.11 0.83
CA SER A 21 17.43 9.79 1.52
C SER A 21 17.31 11.30 1.30
N ARG A 22 17.45 12.08 2.37
CA ARG A 22 17.49 13.55 2.32
C ARG A 22 18.89 14.10 1.98
N ASP A 23 19.82 13.22 1.60
CA ASP A 23 21.20 13.54 1.26
C ASP A 23 21.41 13.49 -0.27
N ASP A 24 22.00 14.53 -0.86
CA ASP A 24 22.28 14.61 -2.31
C ASP A 24 23.44 13.69 -2.76
N GLY A 25 24.06 12.95 -1.83
CA GLY A 25 25.18 12.06 -2.08
C GLY A 25 26.52 12.78 -2.24
N ARG A 26 26.56 14.11 -2.03
CA ARG A 26 27.75 14.97 -1.98
C ARG A 26 27.95 15.61 -0.60
N ASN A 27 27.28 15.10 0.44
CA ASN A 27 27.54 15.47 1.85
C ASN A 27 27.28 16.97 2.13
N ARG A 28 26.28 17.55 1.46
CA ARG A 28 25.72 18.88 1.77
C ARG A 28 24.32 18.68 2.34
N GLU A 29 24.09 19.12 3.58
CA GLU A 29 22.75 19.18 4.16
C GLU A 29 21.89 20.12 3.31
N LEU A 30 21.03 19.57 2.46
CA LEU A 30 19.94 20.34 1.90
C LEU A 30 19.00 20.69 3.05
N LYS A 31 18.70 21.97 3.22
CA LYS A 31 17.66 22.40 4.15
C LYS A 31 16.32 22.36 3.42
N PRO A 32 15.25 21.88 4.07
CA PRO A 32 13.93 21.99 3.47
C PRO A 32 13.61 23.47 3.24
N GLU A 33 13.09 23.80 2.07
CA GLU A 33 12.57 25.14 1.78
C GLU A 33 11.39 25.47 2.70
N TRP A 34 10.58 24.44 2.98
CA TRP A 34 9.54 24.52 3.99
C TRP A 34 9.31 23.16 4.65
N THR A 35 8.80 23.20 5.88
CA THR A 35 8.29 22.04 6.61
C THR A 35 6.89 22.36 7.10
N SER A 36 5.96 21.41 6.95
CA SER A 36 4.59 21.51 7.45
C SER A 36 4.22 20.27 8.27
N GLN A 37 3.19 20.41 9.10
CA GLN A 37 2.55 19.32 9.80
C GLN A 37 1.16 19.12 9.19
N GLY A 38 0.92 17.94 8.62
CA GLY A 38 -0.38 17.53 8.13
C GLY A 38 -1.31 17.05 9.25
N PRO A 39 -2.48 16.48 8.89
CA PRO A 39 -3.33 15.80 9.84
C PRO A 39 -2.56 14.69 10.59
N GLY A 40 -2.79 14.55 11.90
CA GLY A 40 -2.07 13.57 12.71
C GLY A 40 -0.60 13.96 12.94
N ALA A 41 0.32 13.01 12.79
CA ALA A 41 1.76 13.19 12.98
C ALA A 41 2.52 13.22 11.62
N ILE A 42 1.83 13.56 10.54
CA ILE A 42 2.40 13.60 9.18
C ILE A 42 3.33 14.81 9.06
N ARG A 43 4.62 14.56 8.86
CA ARG A 43 5.61 15.57 8.52
C ARG A 43 5.72 15.70 7.00
N MET A 44 5.73 16.93 6.51
CA MET A 44 5.86 17.23 5.08
C MET A 44 7.03 18.18 4.86
N GLU A 45 7.85 17.92 3.86
CA GLU A 45 9.04 18.70 3.55
C GLU A 45 9.19 18.87 2.03
N ARG A 46 9.63 20.06 1.60
CA ARG A 46 10.02 20.32 0.21
C ARG A 46 11.49 20.70 0.12
N TYR A 47 12.19 20.14 -0.86
CA TYR A 47 13.58 20.42 -1.15
C TYR A 47 13.73 20.79 -2.62
N HIS A 48 14.42 21.89 -2.91
CA HIS A 48 14.71 22.30 -4.27
C HIS A 48 16.03 21.70 -4.77
N HIS A 49 16.05 21.22 -6.00
CA HIS A 49 17.19 20.54 -6.60
C HIS A 49 17.48 21.03 -8.02
N ILE A 50 18.77 21.18 -8.29
CA ILE A 50 19.31 21.37 -9.64
C ILE A 50 20.29 20.23 -9.91
N ASP A 51 19.95 19.34 -10.84
CA ASP A 51 20.82 18.31 -11.39
C ASP A 51 21.23 18.71 -12.81
N ALA A 52 22.41 19.31 -12.89
CA ALA A 52 22.99 19.76 -14.14
C ALA A 52 24.40 19.20 -14.29
N GLY A 53 24.81 18.92 -15.53
CA GLY A 53 26.14 18.43 -15.81
C GLY A 53 27.17 19.56 -15.92
N THR A 54 28.17 19.40 -16.78
CA THR A 54 29.27 20.39 -16.85
C THR A 54 28.92 21.49 -17.83
N GLN A 55 29.20 22.74 -17.46
CA GLN A 55 29.09 23.86 -18.40
C GLN A 55 30.19 23.77 -19.46
N ASP A 56 29.82 23.96 -20.71
CA ASP A 56 30.78 24.17 -21.78
C ASP A 56 31.43 25.56 -21.70
N LYS A 57 32.34 25.83 -22.64
CA LYS A 57 33.06 27.11 -22.75
C LYS A 57 32.15 28.33 -22.95
N ASP A 58 30.91 28.11 -23.38
CA ASP A 58 29.93 29.14 -23.67
C ASP A 58 28.87 29.25 -22.53
N GLY A 59 29.02 28.45 -21.47
CA GLY A 59 28.19 28.47 -20.26
C GLY A 59 26.96 27.55 -20.31
N PHE A 60 26.81 26.74 -21.37
CA PHE A 60 25.68 25.82 -21.51
C PHE A 60 25.94 24.49 -20.82
N TYR A 61 24.95 23.99 -20.09
CA TYR A 61 24.99 22.66 -19.51
C TYR A 61 24.68 21.59 -20.57
N ASP A 62 25.39 20.46 -20.52
CA ASP A 62 25.10 19.25 -21.30
C ASP A 62 23.76 18.60 -20.91
N TYR A 63 23.32 18.78 -19.67
CA TYR A 63 21.95 18.58 -19.22
C TYR A 63 21.64 19.51 -18.05
N TYR A 64 20.38 19.94 -17.91
CA TYR A 64 19.92 20.78 -16.79
C TYR A 64 18.51 20.34 -16.38
N TYR A 65 18.38 19.78 -15.19
CA TYR A 65 17.10 19.43 -14.59
C TYR A 65 16.93 20.20 -13.29
N GLU A 66 15.83 20.93 -13.19
CA GLU A 66 15.45 21.66 -11.99
C GLU A 66 14.10 21.13 -11.51
N TYR A 67 14.05 20.73 -10.25
CA TYR A 67 12.88 20.07 -9.69
C TYR A 67 12.81 20.21 -8.18
N ASP A 68 11.59 20.13 -7.65
CA ASP A 68 11.34 20.03 -6.23
C ASP A 68 11.07 18.57 -5.85
N MET A 69 11.64 18.14 -4.73
CA MET A 69 11.36 16.87 -4.08
C MET A 69 10.49 17.10 -2.85
N TYR A 70 9.37 16.41 -2.79
CA TYR A 70 8.45 16.40 -1.66
C TYR A 70 8.62 15.10 -0.89
N TYR A 71 8.78 15.21 0.42
CA TYR A 71 8.84 14.08 1.35
C TYR A 71 7.68 14.17 2.32
N PHE A 72 6.88 13.11 2.39
CA PHE A 72 5.80 12.96 3.36
C PHE A 72 6.15 11.78 4.25
N THR A 73 6.17 11.97 5.57
CA THR A 73 6.54 10.92 6.52
C THR A 73 5.52 10.84 7.65
N GLU A 74 5.06 9.62 7.95
CA GLU A 74 4.25 9.29 9.13
C GLU A 74 4.80 8.04 9.79
N GLY A 75 5.43 8.19 10.96
CA GLY A 75 6.12 7.09 11.62
C GLY A 75 7.21 6.49 10.71
N THR A 76 7.06 5.21 10.34
CA THR A 76 7.98 4.47 9.46
C THR A 76 7.55 4.47 7.99
N LEU A 77 6.41 5.08 7.65
CA LEU A 77 5.93 5.21 6.28
C LEU A 77 6.44 6.53 5.69
N SER A 78 7.01 6.47 4.49
CA SER A 78 7.46 7.63 3.73
C SER A 78 6.93 7.58 2.30
N LEU A 79 6.53 8.71 1.76
CA LEU A 79 6.10 8.87 0.37
C LEU A 79 6.91 10.00 -0.24
N VAL A 80 7.39 9.80 -1.47
CA VAL A 80 8.22 10.78 -2.17
C VAL A 80 7.60 11.14 -3.51
N ALA A 81 7.49 12.44 -3.76
CA ALA A 81 7.08 12.97 -5.06
C ALA A 81 8.13 13.94 -5.61
N ARG A 82 8.21 14.02 -6.94
CA ARG A 82 9.08 14.95 -7.66
C ARG A 82 8.25 15.81 -8.60
N CYS A 83 8.56 17.09 -8.65
CA CYS A 83 7.90 18.07 -9.51
C CYS A 83 8.97 18.84 -10.29
N TYR A 84 9.04 18.67 -11.61
CA TYR A 84 9.97 19.47 -12.43
C TYR A 84 9.44 20.89 -12.61
N THR A 85 10.34 21.87 -12.72
CA THR A 85 9.94 23.28 -12.89
C THR A 85 9.39 23.59 -14.28
N ASP A 86 9.73 22.77 -15.29
CA ASP A 86 9.27 22.90 -16.66
C ASP A 86 7.88 22.28 -16.92
N ASP A 87 7.37 21.45 -16.00
CA ASP A 87 6.01 20.90 -16.01
C ASP A 87 5.31 21.17 -14.66
N ALA A 88 4.93 22.45 -14.48
CA ALA A 88 4.46 22.97 -13.21
C ALA A 88 3.19 22.29 -12.66
N GLU A 89 2.38 21.65 -13.50
CA GLU A 89 1.14 20.97 -13.07
C GLU A 89 1.37 19.50 -12.68
N ARG A 90 2.56 18.95 -12.94
CA ARG A 90 2.85 17.52 -12.81
C ARG A 90 3.60 17.20 -11.53
N ALA A 91 3.18 16.11 -10.90
CA ALA A 91 3.88 15.48 -9.79
C ALA A 91 4.08 13.97 -10.09
N ASP A 92 5.32 13.53 -9.99
CA ASP A 92 5.73 12.14 -10.17
C ASP A 92 5.99 11.51 -8.79
N PHE A 93 5.12 10.59 -8.36
CA PHE A 93 5.37 9.76 -7.19
C PHE A 93 6.51 8.78 -7.48
N MET A 94 7.63 9.01 -6.80
CA MET A 94 8.86 8.23 -6.96
C MET A 94 8.77 6.87 -6.28
N GLY A 95 7.89 6.76 -5.29
CA GLY A 95 7.58 5.52 -4.57
C GLY A 95 7.07 5.81 -3.17
N ILE A 96 6.59 4.75 -2.53
CA ILE A 96 6.25 4.70 -1.11
C ILE A 96 7.19 3.70 -0.42
N GLU A 97 7.83 4.14 0.68
CA GLU A 97 8.72 3.33 1.49
C GLU A 97 8.08 3.03 2.84
N PHE A 98 8.24 1.79 3.30
CA PHE A 98 7.99 1.41 4.68
C PHE A 98 9.14 0.55 5.20
N ASP A 99 9.77 1.01 6.29
CA ASP A 99 10.81 0.26 7.00
C ASP A 99 11.94 -0.23 6.06
N GLY A 100 12.43 0.69 5.19
CA GLY A 100 13.51 0.42 4.23
C GLY A 100 13.14 -0.40 3.00
N TYR A 101 11.85 -0.68 2.77
CA TYR A 101 11.34 -1.29 1.54
C TYR A 101 10.48 -0.30 0.75
N ASP A 102 10.85 -0.03 -0.50
CA ASP A 102 10.11 0.83 -1.41
C ASP A 102 9.36 0.07 -2.50
N ARG A 103 8.23 0.62 -2.93
CA ARG A 103 7.51 0.21 -4.15
C ARG A 103 6.88 1.40 -4.86
N ALA A 104 6.47 1.18 -6.11
CA ALA A 104 5.61 2.12 -6.83
C ALA A 104 4.28 2.33 -6.09
N LEU A 105 3.69 3.51 -6.26
CA LEU A 105 2.38 3.84 -5.68
C LEU A 105 1.28 3.18 -6.52
N GLU A 106 0.28 2.61 -5.87
CA GLU A 106 -0.85 1.93 -6.52
C GLU A 106 -2.16 2.70 -6.31
N PRO A 107 -3.17 2.54 -7.18
CA PRO A 107 -4.45 3.27 -7.04
C PRO A 107 -5.12 3.09 -5.67
N ASP A 108 -5.02 1.91 -5.07
CA ASP A 108 -5.63 1.58 -3.78
C ASP A 108 -4.98 2.32 -2.60
N ASP A 109 -3.72 2.75 -2.76
CA ASP A 109 -2.99 3.53 -1.75
C ASP A 109 -3.59 4.91 -1.53
N ARG A 110 -4.47 5.38 -2.43
CA ARG A 110 -5.21 6.65 -2.25
C ARG A 110 -5.93 6.73 -0.91
N SER A 111 -6.34 5.58 -0.39
CA SER A 111 -7.03 5.46 0.90
C SER A 111 -6.12 5.69 2.12
N LEU A 112 -4.80 5.64 1.95
CA LEU A 112 -3.85 5.86 3.04
C LEU A 112 -3.88 7.34 3.48
N PRO A 113 -3.93 7.63 4.80
CA PRO A 113 -3.90 9.00 5.31
C PRO A 113 -2.71 9.81 4.79
N LEU A 114 -1.52 9.19 4.72
CA LEU A 114 -0.31 9.80 4.18
C LEU A 114 -0.48 10.23 2.71
N VAL A 115 -1.09 9.39 1.88
CA VAL A 115 -1.29 9.65 0.45
C VAL A 115 -2.36 10.72 0.25
N SER A 116 -3.45 10.68 1.02
CA SER A 116 -4.49 11.71 1.01
C SER A 116 -3.92 13.09 1.39
N ALA A 117 -3.12 13.15 2.44
CA ALA A 117 -2.47 14.38 2.88
C ALA A 117 -1.45 14.90 1.87
N ALA A 118 -0.68 13.99 1.23
CA ALA A 118 0.25 14.35 0.18
C ALA A 118 -0.45 14.91 -1.06
N LEU A 119 -1.54 14.30 -1.50
CA LEU A 119 -2.35 14.80 -2.61
C LEU A 119 -2.91 16.18 -2.31
N ALA A 120 -3.46 16.40 -1.11
CA ALA A 120 -3.99 17.71 -0.71
C ALA A 120 -2.91 18.80 -0.75
N GLN A 121 -1.70 18.50 -0.27
CA GLN A 121 -0.59 19.45 -0.31
C GLN A 121 -0.11 19.71 -1.74
N LEU A 122 0.07 18.67 -2.55
CA LEU A 122 0.48 18.84 -3.96
C LEU A 122 -0.57 19.63 -4.75
N GLN A 123 -1.85 19.43 -4.48
CA GLN A 123 -2.92 20.22 -5.08
C GLN A 123 -2.93 21.69 -4.62
N ALA A 124 -2.59 21.95 -3.34
CA ALA A 124 -2.40 23.31 -2.84
C ALA A 124 -1.22 24.01 -3.54
N ASP A 125 -0.22 23.24 -3.97
CA ASP A 125 0.92 23.67 -4.78
C ASP A 125 0.64 23.57 -6.30
N GLU A 126 -0.64 23.59 -6.69
CA GLU A 126 -1.15 23.64 -8.07
C GLU A 126 -0.81 22.40 -8.94
N LYS A 127 -0.42 21.27 -8.32
CA LYS A 127 -0.22 20.00 -9.03
C LYS A 127 -1.56 19.31 -9.28
N THR A 128 -1.85 19.04 -10.55
CA THR A 128 -3.13 18.44 -10.99
C THR A 128 -2.96 17.13 -11.74
N LYS A 129 -1.75 16.81 -12.21
CA LYS A 129 -1.44 15.56 -12.92
C LYS A 129 -0.49 14.70 -12.10
N PHE A 130 -0.94 13.51 -11.73
CA PHE A 130 -0.18 12.59 -10.89
C PHE A 130 0.24 11.36 -11.67
N PHE A 131 1.51 11.00 -11.55
CA PHE A 131 2.07 9.78 -12.13
C PHE A 131 2.80 8.99 -11.06
N THR A 132 2.98 7.69 -11.28
CA THR A 132 3.89 6.87 -10.48
C THR A 132 5.01 6.32 -11.34
N LEU A 133 6.24 6.29 -10.80
CA LEU A 133 7.37 5.63 -11.43
C LEU A 133 7.31 4.13 -11.13
N ASN A 134 7.19 3.31 -12.16
CA ASN A 134 7.28 1.86 -12.07
C ASN A 134 8.45 1.31 -12.91
N GLY A 135 8.66 -0.01 -12.91
CA GLY A 135 9.76 -0.65 -13.65
C GLY A 135 9.71 -0.49 -15.18
N LYS A 136 8.63 0.06 -15.75
CA LYS A 136 8.42 0.33 -17.18
C LYS A 136 8.45 1.82 -17.52
N GLY A 137 8.33 2.72 -16.54
CA GLY A 137 8.31 4.16 -16.74
C GLY A 137 7.28 4.86 -15.86
N TYR A 138 6.82 6.04 -16.29
CA TYR A 138 5.79 6.81 -15.59
C TYR A 138 4.40 6.44 -16.10
N GLU A 139 3.49 6.10 -15.19
CA GLU A 139 2.10 5.80 -15.50
C GLU A 139 1.16 6.75 -14.73
N PRO A 140 0.07 7.25 -15.36
CA PRO A 140 -0.91 8.08 -14.66
C PRO A 140 -1.51 7.33 -13.47
N ILE A 141 -1.74 8.06 -12.38
CA ILE A 141 -2.36 7.52 -11.18
C ILE A 141 -3.45 8.48 -10.68
N PHE A 142 -4.50 7.91 -10.07
CA PHE A 142 -5.64 8.65 -9.52
C PHE A 142 -6.47 9.48 -10.53
N SER A 143 -6.36 9.20 -11.84
CA SER A 143 -7.15 9.89 -12.86
C SER A 143 -8.65 9.75 -12.59
N SER A 144 -9.38 10.86 -12.69
CA SER A 144 -10.83 10.93 -12.57
C SER A 144 -11.53 10.39 -13.83
N ALA A 145 -11.37 9.11 -14.12
CA ALA A 145 -12.13 8.42 -15.16
C ALA A 145 -12.99 7.33 -14.50
N GLU A 146 -14.07 7.75 -13.85
CA GLU A 146 -15.25 6.89 -13.75
C GLU A 146 -16.09 7.07 -15.03
N HIS A 147 -16.57 5.94 -15.55
CA HIS A 147 -17.55 5.72 -16.62
C HIS A 147 -16.98 5.57 -18.06
N GLU A 148 -16.89 4.34 -18.56
CA GLU A 148 -18.00 3.62 -19.22
C GLU A 148 -17.63 2.18 -19.59
N GLY A 149 -18.57 1.26 -19.36
CA GLY A 149 -18.88 0.17 -20.29
C GLY A 149 -17.85 -0.94 -20.53
N GLY A 150 -17.76 -1.89 -19.59
CA GLY A 150 -17.07 -3.15 -19.84
C GLY A 150 -17.40 -4.21 -18.80
N ILE A 151 -18.64 -4.72 -18.82
CA ILE A 151 -19.00 -5.95 -18.11
C ILE A 151 -18.22 -7.10 -18.78
N THR A 152 -16.99 -7.29 -18.33
CA THR A 152 -16.44 -8.64 -18.21
C THR A 152 -16.51 -8.91 -16.72
N GLN A 153 -17.26 -9.93 -16.33
CA GLN A 153 -17.44 -10.40 -14.96
C GLN A 153 -16.08 -10.91 -14.44
N ARG A 154 -15.13 -9.99 -14.22
CA ARG A 154 -13.96 -10.22 -13.38
C ARG A 154 -14.51 -10.33 -11.96
N GLU A 155 -14.18 -11.42 -11.29
CA GLU A 155 -14.39 -11.59 -9.86
C GLU A 155 -14.00 -10.28 -9.17
N ARG A 156 -14.99 -9.55 -8.65
CA ARG A 156 -14.76 -8.23 -8.05
C ARG A 156 -14.16 -8.48 -6.68
N ILE A 157 -12.84 -8.58 -6.63
CA ILE A 157 -12.09 -8.62 -5.39
C ILE A 157 -12.30 -7.27 -4.70
N GLU A 158 -12.76 -7.32 -3.45
CA GLU A 158 -12.94 -6.16 -2.59
C GLU A 158 -11.83 -6.17 -1.53
N VAL A 159 -11.04 -5.10 -1.48
CA VAL A 159 -10.01 -4.91 -0.45
C VAL A 159 -10.69 -4.39 0.81
N ILE A 160 -10.58 -5.16 1.90
CA ILE A 160 -11.28 -4.89 3.17
C ILE A 160 -10.40 -4.08 4.10
N ALA A 161 -9.12 -4.45 4.22
CA ALA A 161 -8.17 -3.73 5.04
C ALA A 161 -6.74 -3.98 4.57
N LEU A 162 -5.92 -2.93 4.55
CA LEU A 162 -4.50 -3.00 4.27
C LEU A 162 -3.71 -2.88 5.58
N SER A 163 -2.71 -3.75 5.77
CA SER A 163 -1.82 -3.65 6.94
C SER A 163 -1.09 -2.30 6.96
N PRO A 164 -0.70 -1.77 8.13
CA PRO A 164 0.07 -0.53 8.22
C PRO A 164 1.36 -0.55 7.40
N SER A 165 1.95 -1.74 7.21
CA SER A 165 3.14 -1.95 6.39
C SER A 165 2.87 -2.11 4.89
N ALA A 166 1.59 -2.15 4.49
CA ALA A 166 1.11 -2.55 3.16
C ALA A 166 1.67 -3.90 2.65
N ARG A 167 2.21 -4.75 3.54
CA ARG A 167 2.70 -6.08 3.18
C ARG A 167 1.55 -7.06 3.02
N TYR A 168 0.57 -6.98 3.90
CA TYR A 168 -0.58 -7.85 3.91
C TYR A 168 -1.84 -7.06 3.57
N ARG A 169 -2.72 -7.64 2.75
CA ARG A 169 -4.10 -7.16 2.58
C ARG A 169 -5.08 -8.25 2.96
N VAL A 170 -6.15 -7.84 3.63
CA VAL A 170 -7.39 -8.62 3.73
C VAL A 170 -8.26 -8.23 2.54
N GLN A 171 -8.70 -9.22 1.78
CA GLN A 171 -9.61 -9.05 0.66
C GLN A 171 -10.72 -10.10 0.73
N ALA A 172 -11.77 -9.92 -0.07
CA ALA A 172 -12.78 -10.95 -0.30
C ALA A 172 -13.25 -10.91 -1.76
N THR A 173 -13.82 -12.01 -2.23
CA THR A 173 -14.65 -12.03 -3.44
C THR A 173 -16.10 -12.20 -2.99
N PRO A 174 -16.86 -11.09 -2.78
CA PRO A 174 -18.15 -11.17 -2.15
C PRO A 174 -19.18 -11.85 -3.05
N TYR A 175 -20.07 -12.63 -2.46
CA TYR A 175 -21.20 -13.25 -3.16
C TYR A 175 -22.47 -13.18 -2.32
N GLU A 176 -23.61 -13.14 -3.01
CA GLU A 176 -24.93 -13.16 -2.38
C GLU A 176 -25.39 -14.62 -2.20
N ALA A 177 -25.52 -15.07 -0.95
CA ALA A 177 -25.88 -16.45 -0.64
C ALA A 177 -27.40 -16.69 -0.69
N LEU A 178 -28.18 -15.72 -0.20
CA LEU A 178 -29.65 -15.66 -0.24
C LEU A 178 -30.08 -14.19 -0.20
N ALA A 179 -31.28 -13.87 -0.69
CA ALA A 179 -31.90 -12.53 -0.73
C ALA A 179 -31.33 -11.54 0.32
N THR A 180 -30.43 -10.67 -0.14
CA THR A 180 -29.70 -9.60 0.57
C THR A 180 -28.66 -10.01 1.64
N GLN A 181 -28.36 -11.29 1.77
CA GLN A 181 -27.30 -11.83 2.63
C GLN A 181 -26.01 -12.01 1.84
N TRP A 182 -25.13 -11.01 1.95
CA TRP A 182 -23.80 -11.03 1.36
C TRP A 182 -22.79 -11.73 2.27
N ILE A 183 -21.95 -12.56 1.67
CA ILE A 183 -20.82 -13.22 2.32
C ILE A 183 -19.55 -12.64 1.71
N TYR A 184 -18.60 -12.32 2.58
CA TYR A 184 -17.27 -11.79 2.25
C TYR A 184 -16.22 -12.81 2.73
N PRO A 185 -15.90 -13.84 1.92
CA PRO A 185 -14.90 -14.84 2.30
C PRO A 185 -13.53 -14.19 2.44
N PRO A 186 -12.94 -14.14 3.66
CA PRO A 186 -11.68 -13.43 3.85
C PRO A 186 -10.53 -14.23 3.27
N GLU A 187 -9.71 -13.54 2.48
CA GLU A 187 -8.39 -13.96 2.06
C GLU A 187 -7.35 -12.96 2.57
N ILE A 188 -6.23 -13.46 3.08
CA ILE A 188 -5.08 -12.64 3.43
C ILE A 188 -3.96 -12.92 2.44
N ILE A 189 -3.50 -11.89 1.74
CA ILE A 189 -2.43 -11.97 0.76
C ILE A 189 -1.19 -11.28 1.31
N ASP A 190 -0.04 -11.94 1.28
CA ASP A 190 1.29 -11.32 1.40
C ASP A 190 1.64 -10.75 0.02
N ILE A 191 1.41 -9.45 -0.14
CA ILE A 191 1.61 -8.69 -1.38
C ILE A 191 3.07 -8.78 -1.84
N ARG A 192 4.04 -8.81 -0.91
CA ARG A 192 5.47 -8.86 -1.26
C ARG A 192 5.85 -10.16 -1.98
N ARG A 193 5.19 -11.26 -1.64
CA ARG A 193 5.49 -12.60 -2.17
C ARG A 193 4.46 -13.06 -3.20
N ASP A 194 3.39 -12.30 -3.40
CA ASP A 194 2.20 -12.72 -4.14
C ASP A 194 1.69 -14.09 -3.65
N MET A 195 1.62 -14.24 -2.32
CA MET A 195 1.23 -15.50 -1.70
C MET A 195 -0.01 -15.31 -0.85
N ARG A 196 -0.97 -16.21 -1.01
CA ARG A 196 -2.09 -16.33 -0.08
C ARG A 196 -1.58 -16.92 1.24
N VAL A 197 -1.59 -16.09 2.28
CA VAL A 197 -1.24 -16.45 3.66
C VAL A 197 -2.35 -17.24 4.30
N PHE A 198 -3.60 -16.83 4.04
CA PHE A 198 -4.77 -17.42 4.67
C PHE A 198 -5.99 -17.32 3.76
N ALA A 199 -6.79 -18.37 3.76
CA ALA A 199 -8.19 -18.40 3.32
C ALA A 199 -8.86 -19.59 4.00
N PHE A 200 -10.17 -19.48 4.22
CA PHE A 200 -10.98 -20.65 4.57
C PHE A 200 -11.13 -21.56 3.34
N GLU A 201 -11.20 -22.88 3.58
CA GLU A 201 -11.63 -23.88 2.61
C GLU A 201 -13.12 -23.72 2.32
N ASP A 202 -13.94 -23.46 3.35
CA ASP A 202 -15.35 -23.14 3.21
C ASP A 202 -15.57 -21.64 2.95
N ASN A 203 -16.16 -21.35 1.79
CA ASN A 203 -16.54 -19.99 1.41
C ASN A 203 -17.71 -19.41 2.23
N CYS A 204 -18.31 -20.17 3.14
CA CYS A 204 -19.41 -19.68 3.97
C CYS A 204 -18.97 -18.89 5.21
N TRP A 205 -17.67 -18.73 5.44
CA TRP A 205 -17.15 -17.76 6.40
C TRP A 205 -17.19 -16.36 5.80
N SER A 206 -17.75 -15.39 6.52
CA SER A 206 -17.70 -13.98 6.16
C SER A 206 -16.90 -13.20 7.17
N VAL A 207 -16.04 -12.29 6.72
CA VAL A 207 -15.52 -11.22 7.57
C VAL A 207 -16.49 -10.04 7.59
N ASP A 208 -16.78 -9.54 8.78
CA ASP A 208 -17.61 -8.36 9.00
C ASP A 208 -16.76 -7.13 9.37
N GLN A 209 -15.60 -7.36 9.99
CA GLN A 209 -14.64 -6.33 10.32
C GLN A 209 -13.22 -6.89 10.28
N ALA A 210 -12.28 -6.09 9.78
CA ALA A 210 -10.85 -6.35 9.86
C ALA A 210 -10.14 -5.13 10.46
N ARG A 211 -9.32 -5.36 11.49
CA ARG A 211 -8.56 -4.31 12.17
C ARG A 211 -7.13 -4.78 12.40
N TRP A 212 -6.17 -4.07 11.81
CA TRP A 212 -4.76 -4.36 12.07
C TRP A 212 -4.36 -3.91 13.48
N LEU A 213 -3.74 -4.82 14.23
CA LEU A 213 -3.17 -4.54 15.55
C LEU A 213 -1.74 -3.98 15.41
N ASP A 214 -1.03 -4.49 14.40
CA ASP A 214 0.30 -4.07 14.01
C ASP A 214 0.55 -4.41 12.52
N CYS A 215 1.81 -4.44 12.09
CA CYS A 215 2.19 -4.67 10.69
C CYS A 215 1.98 -6.10 10.17
N SER A 216 1.75 -7.08 11.04
CA SER A 216 1.58 -8.51 10.70
C SER A 216 0.37 -9.16 11.39
N CYS A 217 -0.18 -8.55 12.43
CA CYS A 217 -1.30 -9.07 13.19
C CYS A 217 -2.61 -8.36 12.81
N VAL A 218 -3.59 -9.12 12.34
CA VAL A 218 -4.94 -8.61 12.04
C VAL A 218 -5.98 -9.30 12.91
N GLU A 219 -6.83 -8.50 13.55
CA GLU A 219 -8.04 -8.96 14.21
C GLU A 219 -9.18 -9.01 13.19
N LEU A 220 -9.79 -10.19 13.02
CA LEU A 220 -10.96 -10.40 12.18
C LEU A 220 -12.18 -10.74 13.03
N THR A 221 -13.28 -10.05 12.77
CA THR A 221 -14.62 -10.44 13.25
C THR A 221 -15.30 -11.23 12.15
N LEU A 222 -15.60 -12.50 12.45
CA LEU A 222 -16.06 -13.49 11.49
C LEU A 222 -17.46 -14.00 11.84
N ARG A 223 -18.26 -14.31 10.82
CA ARG A 223 -19.52 -15.06 10.94
C ARG A 223 -19.51 -16.26 10.01
N LYS A 224 -20.14 -17.37 10.42
CA LYS A 224 -20.35 -18.54 9.55
C LYS A 224 -21.80 -18.64 9.07
N TYR A 225 -21.98 -18.86 7.78
CA TYR A 225 -23.24 -19.13 7.12
C TYR A 225 -23.32 -20.62 6.68
N PRO A 226 -24.52 -21.20 6.49
CA PRO A 226 -25.74 -20.86 7.20
C PRO A 226 -25.58 -21.27 8.68
N GLY A 227 -25.90 -20.40 9.64
CA GLY A 227 -25.64 -20.76 11.04
C GLY A 227 -25.87 -19.66 12.06
N ARG A 228 -25.85 -20.02 13.34
CA ARG A 228 -26.23 -19.18 14.49
C ARG A 228 -25.23 -18.05 14.83
N LEU A 229 -24.04 -18.04 14.21
CA LEU A 229 -23.11 -16.90 14.27
C LEU A 229 -23.59 -15.68 13.48
N THR A 230 -24.71 -15.80 12.76
CA THR A 230 -25.43 -14.70 12.10
C THR A 230 -25.81 -13.53 13.02
N GLY A 231 -25.60 -13.63 14.35
CA GLY A 231 -25.85 -12.51 15.27
C GLY A 231 -24.79 -12.19 16.34
N VAL A 232 -23.71 -12.99 16.51
CA VAL A 232 -22.69 -12.73 17.56
C VAL A 232 -21.28 -12.62 17.00
N GLY A 233 -21.00 -13.25 15.84
CA GLY A 233 -19.66 -13.34 15.29
C GLY A 233 -18.66 -14.06 16.23
N THR A 234 -17.45 -14.29 15.74
CA THR A 234 -16.31 -14.75 16.52
C THR A 234 -15.09 -13.93 16.13
N THR A 235 -14.23 -13.61 17.08
CA THR A 235 -13.02 -12.83 16.82
C THR A 235 -11.80 -13.73 16.83
N VAL A 236 -10.95 -13.55 15.82
CA VAL A 236 -9.64 -14.20 15.72
C VAL A 236 -8.57 -13.15 15.46
N ILE A 237 -7.38 -13.37 16.00
CA ILE A 237 -6.20 -12.55 15.70
C ILE A 237 -5.26 -13.42 14.88
N ILE A 238 -5.02 -13.05 13.63
CA ILE A 238 -4.11 -13.77 12.73
C ILE A 238 -2.77 -13.06 12.71
N ASP A 239 -1.70 -13.79 13.05
CA ASP A 239 -0.32 -13.38 12.84
C ASP A 239 0.16 -13.92 11.49
N CYS A 240 0.16 -13.03 10.49
CA CYS A 240 0.56 -13.34 9.12
C CYS A 240 2.05 -13.64 8.98
N GLY A 241 2.87 -13.18 9.93
CA GLY A 241 4.32 -13.38 9.94
C GLY A 241 4.69 -14.77 10.49
N ARG A 242 4.01 -15.20 11.55
CA ARG A 242 4.20 -16.51 12.20
C ARG A 242 3.39 -17.63 11.57
N GLY A 243 2.34 -17.30 10.82
CA GLY A 243 1.43 -18.29 10.25
C GLY A 243 0.55 -18.96 11.31
N THR A 244 0.24 -18.22 12.37
CA THR A 244 -0.61 -18.69 13.48
C THR A 244 -1.79 -17.75 13.70
N ALA A 245 -2.77 -18.23 14.44
CA ALA A 245 -3.92 -17.45 14.86
C ALA A 245 -4.23 -17.70 16.33
N ILE A 246 -4.69 -16.65 17.01
CA ILE A 246 -5.26 -16.73 18.35
C ILE A 246 -6.78 -16.66 18.22
N TYR A 247 -7.47 -17.68 18.72
CA TYR A 247 -8.92 -17.75 18.78
C TYR A 247 -9.34 -18.04 20.22
N ARG A 248 -10.61 -17.80 20.59
CA ARG A 248 -11.21 -18.11 21.91
C ARG A 248 -10.29 -17.81 23.12
N LYS A 249 -10.46 -16.68 23.82
CA LYS A 249 -9.75 -16.37 25.09
C LYS A 249 -8.25 -16.77 25.11
N GLY A 250 -7.53 -16.68 23.98
CA GLY A 250 -6.08 -16.82 23.93
C GLY A 250 -5.51 -18.16 23.43
N LEU A 251 -6.30 -19.06 22.84
CA LEU A 251 -5.75 -20.31 22.27
C LEU A 251 -5.06 -20.04 20.94
N GLU A 252 -3.79 -20.45 20.81
CA GLU A 252 -3.02 -20.33 19.57
C GLU A 252 -3.13 -21.61 18.72
N VAL A 253 -3.25 -21.45 17.40
CA VAL A 253 -3.34 -22.53 16.42
C VAL A 253 -2.62 -22.14 15.13
N GLU A 254 -2.07 -23.12 14.40
CA GLU A 254 -1.56 -22.88 13.04
C GLU A 254 -2.70 -22.49 12.09
N LEU A 255 -2.44 -21.59 11.14
CA LEU A 255 -3.49 -21.10 10.23
C LEU A 255 -4.20 -22.22 9.45
N VAL A 256 -3.45 -23.24 9.03
CA VAL A 256 -4.00 -24.40 8.32
C VAL A 256 -4.98 -25.24 9.15
N LYS A 257 -4.99 -25.08 10.47
CA LYS A 257 -5.89 -25.76 11.40
C LYS A 257 -6.98 -24.84 11.96
N LEU A 258 -6.94 -23.54 11.63
CA LEU A 258 -7.84 -22.55 12.22
C LEU A 258 -9.30 -22.85 11.90
N GLU A 259 -9.62 -23.19 10.66
CA GLU A 259 -11.00 -23.50 10.25
C GLU A 259 -11.59 -24.66 11.03
N HIS A 260 -10.88 -25.79 11.06
CA HIS A 260 -11.30 -26.96 11.84
C HIS A 260 -11.44 -26.63 13.33
N ALA A 261 -10.54 -25.80 13.87
CA ALA A 261 -10.61 -25.37 15.27
C ALA A 261 -11.87 -24.52 15.53
N LEU A 262 -12.23 -23.62 14.61
CA LEU A 262 -13.46 -22.82 14.70
C LEU A 262 -14.72 -23.68 14.55
N ASP A 263 -14.74 -24.61 13.59
CA ASP A 263 -15.87 -25.52 13.39
C ASP A 263 -16.13 -26.44 14.58
N ALA A 264 -15.06 -26.94 15.23
CA ALA A 264 -15.19 -27.70 16.45
C ALA A 264 -15.85 -26.88 17.58
N THR A 265 -15.59 -25.57 17.64
CA THR A 265 -16.27 -24.71 18.62
C THR A 265 -17.76 -24.57 18.35
N LEU A 266 -18.17 -24.60 17.08
CA LEU A 266 -19.59 -24.58 16.68
C LEU A 266 -20.31 -25.89 17.02
N GLY A 267 -19.62 -27.03 16.94
CA GLY A 267 -20.18 -28.35 17.28
C GLY A 267 -20.37 -28.59 18.79
N THR A 268 -19.43 -28.15 19.63
CA THR A 268 -19.45 -28.43 21.09
C THR A 268 -20.57 -27.75 21.89
N ASP A 269 -21.26 -26.77 21.31
CA ASP A 269 -22.42 -26.12 21.94
C ASP A 269 -23.77 -26.78 21.58
N VAL A 270 -23.76 -27.78 20.68
CA VAL A 270 -24.94 -28.59 20.35
C VAL A 270 -25.20 -29.67 21.42
N GLU A 271 -24.16 -30.17 22.08
CA GLU A 271 -24.26 -31.21 23.13
C GLU A 271 -24.49 -30.67 24.55
N ARG A 272 -24.49 -29.34 24.74
CA ARG A 272 -24.75 -28.69 26.04
C ARG A 272 -26.17 -28.10 26.14
N LYS A 273 -27.15 -28.76 25.54
CA LYS A 273 -28.58 -28.50 25.74
C LYS A 273 -29.36 -29.78 25.99
#